data_AF-A0A349MJK1-F1
#
_entry.id   AF-A0A349MJK1-F1
#
_cell.length_a   1.000
_cell.length_b   1.000
_cell.length_c   1.000
_cell.angle_alpha   90.00
_cell.angle_beta   90.00
_cell.angle_gamma   90.00
#
_symmetry.space_group_name_H-M   'P 1'
#
loop_
_entity.id
_entity.type
_entity.pdbx_description
1 polymer ?
#
loop_
_entity_poly.entity_id
_entity_poly.type
_entity_poly.pdbx_seq_one_letter_code
_entity_poly.pdbx_strand_id
1 'polypeptide(L)'
;MTFLGDIKEEWMQDPGFKKQYEAMIPEFEIARVLIGARAKAGLTQIEVAERMGTTQSVVARLEGGTSMPSLKTLFRYAKATGMKPEINFIPLDQAVYTSI
;
A
#
# COMPACT_ATOMS: atom_id res chain seq x y z
N MET A 1 -17.48 11.92 -18.59
CA MET A 1 -16.67 11.89 -17.35
C MET A 1 -15.92 10.58 -17.38
N THR A 2 -14.63 10.59 -17.69
CA THR A 2 -13.81 9.37 -17.72
C THR A 2 -13.59 8.91 -16.28
N PHE A 3 -13.92 7.64 -16.00
CA PHE A 3 -13.66 7.03 -14.71
C PHE A 3 -12.18 6.65 -14.62
N LEU A 4 -11.59 6.66 -13.43
CA LEU A 4 -10.17 6.31 -13.25
C LEU A 4 -9.86 4.88 -13.73
N GLY A 5 -10.86 3.98 -13.67
CA GLY A 5 -10.78 2.63 -14.24
C GLY A 5 -10.58 2.65 -15.75
N ASP A 6 -11.37 3.44 -16.48
CA ASP A 6 -11.34 3.53 -17.95
C ASP A 6 -9.95 3.99 -18.45
N ILE A 7 -9.36 4.99 -17.77
CA ILE A 7 -8.04 5.52 -18.11
C ILE A 7 -6.94 4.48 -17.85
N LYS A 8 -7.07 3.72 -16.76
CA LYS A 8 -6.11 2.68 -16.41
C LYS A 8 -6.11 1.58 -17.48
N GLU A 9 -7.27 1.11 -17.91
CA GLU A 9 -7.38 0.07 -18.93
C GLU A 9 -6.73 0.46 -20.26
N GLU A 10 -6.89 1.72 -20.66
CA GLU A 10 -6.26 2.28 -21.85
C GLU A 10 -4.72 2.30 -21.71
N TRP A 11 -4.19 2.79 -20.59
CA TRP A 11 -2.74 2.86 -20.38
C TRP A 11 -2.08 1.50 -20.19
N MET A 12 -2.81 0.50 -19.68
CA MET A 12 -2.31 -0.87 -19.57
C MET A 12 -2.06 -1.54 -20.94
N GLN A 13 -2.55 -0.96 -22.04
CA GLN A 13 -2.21 -1.40 -23.40
C GLN A 13 -0.80 -0.97 -23.83
N ASP A 14 -0.22 0.05 -23.20
CA ASP A 14 1.16 0.46 -23.45
C ASP A 14 2.14 -0.49 -22.71
N PRO A 15 3.03 -1.20 -23.44
CA PRO A 15 3.95 -2.16 -22.80
C PRO A 15 4.92 -1.53 -21.80
N GLY A 16 5.30 -0.26 -22.01
CA GLY A 16 6.17 0.48 -21.11
C GLY A 16 5.46 0.81 -19.80
N PHE A 17 4.23 1.32 -19.89
CA PHE A 17 3.37 1.60 -18.75
C PHE A 17 3.06 0.32 -17.97
N LYS A 18 2.62 -0.74 -18.67
CA LYS A 18 2.30 -2.04 -18.05
C LYS A 18 3.49 -2.58 -17.25
N LYS A 19 4.70 -2.57 -17.83
CA LYS A 19 5.90 -3.06 -17.15
C LYS A 19 6.23 -2.26 -15.88
N GLN A 20 6.10 -0.92 -15.93
CA GLN A 20 6.36 -0.07 -14.76
C GLN A 20 5.28 -0.24 -13.70
N TYR A 21 4.01 -0.34 -14.11
CA TYR A 21 2.89 -0.58 -13.22
C TYR A 21 3.01 -1.93 -12.52
N GLU A 22 3.35 -2.99 -13.26
CA GLU A 22 3.59 -4.32 -12.72
C GLU A 22 4.77 -4.34 -11.72
N ALA A 23 5.82 -3.56 -11.99
CA ALA A 23 6.95 -3.43 -11.07
C ALA A 23 6.58 -2.74 -9.74
N MET A 24 5.52 -1.93 -9.70
CA MET A 24 5.03 -1.23 -8.50
C MET A 24 3.95 -2.01 -7.72
N ILE A 25 3.52 -3.17 -8.22
CA ILE A 25 2.52 -4.00 -7.55
C ILE A 25 2.87 -4.27 -6.08
N PRO A 26 4.13 -4.62 -5.71
CA PRO A 26 4.49 -4.87 -4.32
C PRO A 26 4.23 -3.67 -3.40
N GLU A 27 4.53 -2.46 -3.85
CA GLU A 27 4.30 -1.23 -3.09
C GLU A 27 2.81 -0.96 -2.89
N PHE A 28 1.98 -1.20 -3.90
CA PHE A 28 0.52 -1.05 -3.79
C PHE A 28 -0.08 -2.07 -2.83
N GLU A 29 0.39 -3.32 -2.83
CA GLU A 29 -0.07 -4.34 -1.88
C GLU A 29 0.25 -3.95 -0.44
N ILE A 30 1.47 -3.48 -0.18
CA ILE A 30 1.84 -2.96 1.14
C ILE A 30 0.93 -1.78 1.52
N ALA A 31 0.73 -0.82 0.61
CA ALA A 31 -0.14 0.32 0.85
C ALA A 31 -1.57 -0.09 1.23
N ARG A 32 -2.16 -1.09 0.53
CA ARG A 32 -3.49 -1.63 0.84
C ARG A 32 -3.54 -2.25 2.23
N VAL A 33 -2.51 -3.02 2.62
CA VAL A 33 -2.41 -3.60 3.97
C VAL A 33 -2.37 -2.50 5.04
N LEU A 34 -1.60 -1.43 4.82
CA LEU A 34 -1.51 -0.30 5.75
C LEU A 34 -2.85 0.45 5.88
N ILE A 35 -3.49 0.81 4.76
CA ILE A 35 -4.81 1.45 4.74
C ILE A 35 -5.83 0.56 5.45
N GLY A 36 -5.82 -0.74 5.19
CA GLY A 36 -6.72 -1.70 5.84
C GLY A 36 -6.51 -1.76 7.36
N ALA A 37 -5.26 -1.78 7.83
CA ALA A 37 -4.94 -1.74 9.25
C ALA A 37 -5.44 -0.44 9.92
N ARG A 38 -5.21 0.72 9.27
CA ARG A 38 -5.68 2.01 9.75
C ARG A 38 -7.20 2.09 9.80
N ALA A 39 -7.88 1.64 8.75
CA ALA A 39 -9.34 1.64 8.67
C ALA A 39 -9.96 0.75 9.78
N LYS A 40 -9.41 -0.44 10.01
CA LYS A 40 -9.84 -1.33 11.11
C LYS A 40 -9.63 -0.70 12.49
N ALA A 41 -8.57 0.10 12.65
CA ALA A 41 -8.31 0.83 13.89
C ALA A 41 -9.18 2.10 14.05
N GLY A 42 -9.96 2.48 13.03
CA GLY A 42 -10.79 3.69 13.05
C GLY A 42 -10.00 4.99 13.07
N LEU A 43 -8.76 5.00 12.55
CA LEU A 43 -7.85 6.14 12.63
C LEU A 43 -7.77 6.92 11.31
N THR A 44 -7.57 8.23 11.44
CA THR A 44 -7.12 9.11 10.37
C THR A 44 -5.61 8.97 10.13
N GLN A 45 -5.13 9.45 8.99
CA GLN A 45 -3.68 9.46 8.70
C GLN A 45 -2.90 10.32 9.70
N ILE A 46 -3.50 11.40 10.20
CA ILE A 46 -2.88 12.30 11.19
C ILE A 46 -2.70 11.56 12.51
N GLU A 47 -3.72 10.87 13.00
CA GLU A 47 -3.64 10.11 14.27
C GLU A 47 -2.62 8.97 14.19
N VAL A 48 -2.51 8.29 13.04
CA VAL A 48 -1.44 7.30 12.83
C VAL A 48 -0.07 7.97 12.87
N ALA A 49 0.08 9.14 12.24
CA ALA A 49 1.34 9.87 12.23
C ALA A 49 1.78 10.28 13.64
N GLU A 50 0.85 10.80 14.45
CA GLU A 50 1.07 11.16 15.85
C GLU A 50 1.55 9.95 16.66
N ARG A 51 0.85 8.80 16.54
CA ARG A 51 1.21 7.56 17.23
C ARG A 51 2.57 6.99 16.78
N MET A 52 2.95 7.23 15.53
CA MET A 52 4.25 6.83 14.99
C MET A 52 5.39 7.80 15.32
N GLY A 53 5.08 9.01 15.82
CA GLY A 53 6.03 10.10 15.98
C GLY A 53 6.59 10.58 14.64
N THR A 54 5.73 10.74 13.63
CA THR A 54 6.10 11.20 12.29
C THR A 54 5.08 12.21 11.74
N THR A 55 5.19 12.62 10.48
CA THR A 55 4.28 13.57 9.86
C THR A 55 3.17 12.87 9.08
N GLN A 56 2.01 13.55 8.92
CA GLN A 56 0.94 13.04 8.04
C GLN A 56 1.44 12.78 6.62
N SER A 57 2.33 13.62 6.08
CA SER A 57 2.90 13.43 4.74
C SER A 57 3.70 12.14 4.61
N VAL A 58 4.39 11.70 5.67
CA VAL A 58 5.05 10.39 5.70
C VAL A 58 4.03 9.27 5.66
N VAL A 59 2.96 9.35 6.47
CA VAL A 59 1.88 8.35 6.46
C VAL A 59 1.16 8.29 5.10
N ALA A 60 0.86 9.44 4.50
CA ALA A 60 0.25 9.51 3.17
C ALA A 60 1.16 8.90 2.10
N ARG A 61 2.48 9.09 2.19
CA ARG A 61 3.44 8.45 1.29
C ARG A 61 3.42 6.92 1.44
N LEU A 62 3.36 6.42 2.67
CA LEU A 62 3.27 4.98 2.95
C LEU A 62 1.99 4.38 2.39
N GLU A 63 0.85 5.04 2.59
CA GLU A 63 -0.46 4.61 2.09
C GLU A 63 -0.65 4.86 0.59
N GLY A 64 0.18 5.70 -0.02
CA GLY A 64 0.15 5.97 -1.45
C GLY A 64 0.95 4.96 -2.28
N GLY A 65 1.73 4.07 -1.66
CA GLY A 65 2.51 3.07 -2.38
C GLY A 65 3.59 3.66 -3.30
N THR A 66 4.08 4.87 -3.02
CA THR A 66 5.06 5.54 -3.90
C THR A 66 6.49 5.01 -3.72
N SER A 67 6.72 4.23 -2.66
CA SER A 67 8.04 3.68 -2.32
C SER A 67 7.92 2.54 -1.31
N MET A 68 8.78 1.54 -1.41
CA MET A 68 8.85 0.44 -0.46
C MET A 68 9.29 0.90 0.95
N PRO A 69 8.48 0.71 2.00
CA PRO A 69 8.90 0.99 3.37
C PRO A 69 9.86 -0.05 3.91
N SER A 70 10.74 0.35 4.84
CA SER A 70 11.52 -0.61 5.62
C SER A 70 10.62 -1.47 6.53
N LEU A 71 11.06 -2.69 6.84
CA LEU A 71 10.40 -3.54 7.84
C LEU A 71 10.18 -2.79 9.17
N LYS A 72 11.19 -2.04 9.64
CA LYS A 72 11.08 -1.23 10.86
C LYS A 72 9.91 -0.23 10.79
N THR A 73 9.66 0.36 9.62
CA THR A 73 8.53 1.26 9.42
C THR A 73 7.21 0.50 9.48
N LEU A 74 7.12 -0.68 8.85
CA LEU A 74 5.92 -1.53 8.91
C LEU A 74 5.58 -1.93 10.36
N PHE A 75 6.57 -2.35 11.16
CA PHE A 75 6.35 -2.69 12.57
C PHE A 75 5.87 -1.49 13.39
N ARG A 76 6.41 -0.28 13.15
CA ARG A 76 5.93 0.93 13.83
C ARG A 76 4.49 1.28 13.44
N TYR A 77 4.15 1.17 12.17
CA TYR A 77 2.80 1.44 11.68
C TYR A 77 1.79 0.44 12.27
N ALA A 78 2.14 -0.85 12.28
CA ALA A 78 1.30 -1.87 12.89
C ALA A 78 1.08 -1.60 14.39
N LYS A 79 2.15 -1.25 15.13
CA LYS A 79 2.01 -0.84 16.53
C LYS A 79 1.08 0.38 16.70
N ALA A 80 1.19 1.39 15.85
CA ALA A 80 0.34 2.59 15.89
C ALA A 80 -1.15 2.28 15.65
N THR A 81 -1.43 1.26 14.82
CA THR A 81 -2.78 0.78 14.51
C THR A 81 -3.26 -0.34 15.44
N GLY A 82 -2.49 -0.72 16.47
CA GLY A 82 -2.86 -1.79 17.40
C GLY A 82 -2.76 -3.21 16.80
N MET A 83 -2.05 -3.35 15.68
CA MET A 83 -1.88 -4.59 14.94
C MET A 83 -0.49 -5.20 15.18
N LYS A 84 -0.35 -6.49 14.88
CA LYS A 84 0.93 -7.20 14.86
C LYS A 84 1.19 -7.72 13.44
N PRO A 85 2.32 -7.39 12.80
CA PRO A 85 2.66 -7.96 11.50
C PRO A 85 2.90 -9.46 11.58
N GLU A 86 2.46 -10.17 10.56
CA GLU A 86 2.77 -11.58 10.30
C GLU A 86 3.37 -11.66 8.90
N ILE A 87 4.48 -12.40 8.75
CA ILE A 87 5.22 -12.51 7.48
C ILE A 87 5.21 -13.98 7.08
N ASN A 88 4.60 -14.27 5.95
CA ASN A 88 4.50 -15.60 5.37
C ASN A 88 5.05 -15.58 3.94
N PHE A 89 5.78 -16.63 3.58
CA PHE A 89 6.17 -16.89 2.19
C PHE A 89 5.10 -17.77 1.55
N ILE A 90 4.61 -17.36 0.38
CA ILE A 90 3.66 -18.14 -0.41
C ILE A 90 4.28 -18.52 -1.76
N PRO A 91 3.86 -19.64 -2.37
CA PRO A 91 4.23 -19.98 -3.74
C PRO A 91 3.88 -18.86 -4.73
N LEU A 92 4.74 -18.61 -5.72
CA LEU A 92 4.58 -17.50 -6.68
C LEU A 92 3.34 -17.63 -7.56
N ASP A 93 2.89 -18.85 -7.83
CA ASP A 93 1.66 -19.15 -8.57
C ASP A 93 0.38 -18.83 -7.76
N GLN A 94 0.51 -18.72 -6.43
CA GLN A 94 -0.56 -18.31 -5.51
C GLN A 94 -0.52 -16.82 -5.16
N ALA A 95 0.56 -16.12 -5.51
CA ALA A 95 0.68 -14.67 -5.40
C ALA A 95 -0.13 -13.97 -6.50
N VAL A 96 -1.38 -14.41 -6.71
CA VAL A 96 -2.29 -13.83 -7.70
C VAL A 96 -2.61 -12.41 -7.22
N TYR A 97 -1.92 -11.45 -7.83
CA TYR A 97 -2.19 -10.03 -7.62
C TYR A 97 -3.63 -9.79 -8.03
N THR A 98 -4.50 -9.60 -7.04
CA THR A 98 -5.93 -9.40 -7.29
C THR A 98 -6.04 -8.20 -8.21
N SER A 99 -6.44 -8.46 -9.45
CA SER A 99 -6.65 -7.42 -10.45
C SER A 99 -7.73 -6.48 -9.93
N ILE A 100 -7.44 -5.18 -10.02
CA ILE A 100 -8.37 -4.07 -9.75
C ILE A 100 -9.55 -4.18 -10.72
#